data_AF-A0A8R1HRJ4-F1
#
_entry.id   AF-A0A8R1HRJ4-F1
#
_cell.length_a   1.000
_cell.length_b   1.000
_cell.length_c   1.000
_cell.angle_alpha   90.00
_cell.angle_beta   90.00
_cell.angle_gamma   90.00
#
_symmetry.space_group_name_H-M   'P 1'
#
loop_
_entity.id
_entity.type
_entity.pdbx_description
1 polymer ?
#
loop_
_entity_poly.entity_id
_entity_poly.type
_entity_poly.pdbx_seq_one_letter_code
_entity_poly.pdbx_strand_id
1 'polypeptide(L)'
;MENEPLLTSIAINTTRSSTVAFAGTQNGKLYKFLIENKRSAEKYATEILTENEPILADMEFSGDGKHVFVLTPSKVIKMPTSRCESLSTQCDGCLSSRDPYCGWCVSNNHCTQEESTRSVRGWFFGL
;
A
#
# COMPACT_ATOMS: atom_id res chain seq x y z
N MET A 1 -24.10 -10.91 -2.03
CA MET A 1 -22.69 -11.28 -2.30
C MET A 1 -22.27 -10.49 -3.52
N GLU A 2 -21.57 -9.37 -3.35
CA GLU A 2 -20.80 -8.85 -4.48
C GLU A 2 -19.73 -9.90 -4.81
N ASN A 3 -19.67 -10.31 -6.07
CA ASN A 3 -18.63 -11.21 -6.52
C ASN A 3 -17.31 -10.42 -6.48
N GLU A 4 -16.27 -10.95 -5.80
CA GLU A 4 -14.95 -10.32 -5.86
C GLU A 4 -14.49 -10.29 -7.33
N PRO A 5 -14.04 -9.12 -7.83
CA PRO A 5 -13.67 -8.95 -9.23
C PRO A 5 -12.43 -9.78 -9.56
N LEU A 6 -12.31 -10.16 -10.84
CA LEU A 6 -11.14 -10.86 -11.35
C LEU A 6 -9.88 -10.00 -11.18
N LEU A 7 -8.80 -10.61 -10.67
CA LEU A 7 -7.48 -9.99 -10.63
C LEU A 7 -6.84 -10.03 -12.01
N THR A 8 -6.23 -8.92 -12.43
CA THR A 8 -5.67 -8.73 -13.78
C THR A 8 -4.18 -8.43 -13.79
N SER A 9 -3.62 -7.97 -12.66
CA SER A 9 -2.21 -7.62 -12.56
C SER A 9 -1.68 -7.75 -11.14
N ILE A 10 -0.36 -7.82 -11.01
CA ILE A 10 0.33 -7.85 -9.72
C ILE A 10 1.66 -7.09 -9.80
N ALA A 11 1.95 -6.30 -8.77
CA ALA A 11 3.29 -5.75 -8.52
C ALA A 11 3.65 -5.97 -7.05
N ILE A 12 4.92 -6.26 -6.80
CA ILE A 12 5.44 -6.53 -5.45
C ILE A 12 6.41 -5.44 -5.04
N ASN A 13 6.25 -4.95 -3.81
CA ASN A 13 7.23 -4.09 -3.18
C ASN A 13 7.61 -4.64 -1.81
N THR A 14 8.86 -4.44 -1.41
CA THR A 14 9.38 -4.90 -0.13
C THR A 14 9.85 -3.68 0.65
N THR A 15 9.20 -3.42 1.78
CA THR A 15 9.66 -2.43 2.76
C THR A 15 10.85 -3.03 3.53
N ARG A 16 11.35 -2.36 4.59
CA ARG A 16 12.46 -2.93 5.36
C ARG A 16 12.04 -4.18 6.15
N SER A 17 10.75 -4.31 6.47
CA SER A 17 10.22 -5.35 7.35
C SER A 17 9.11 -6.21 6.73
N SER A 18 8.48 -5.76 5.63
CA SER A 18 7.28 -6.40 5.08
C SER A 18 7.33 -6.53 3.55
N THR A 19 6.66 -7.55 3.02
CA THR A 19 6.38 -7.66 1.58
C THR A 19 4.93 -7.30 1.32
N VAL A 20 4.69 -6.37 0.40
CA VAL A 20 3.34 -5.91 0.02
C VAL A 20 3.10 -6.23 -1.46
N ALA A 21 1.97 -6.86 -1.74
CA ALA A 21 1.49 -7.08 -3.10
C ALA A 21 0.38 -6.08 -3.45
N PHE A 22 0.50 -5.45 -4.61
CA PHE A 22 -0.52 -4.62 -5.21
C PHE A 22 -1.14 -5.43 -6.34
N ALA A 23 -2.45 -5.70 -6.26
CA ALA A 23 -3.16 -6.47 -7.26
C ALA A 23 -4.24 -5.62 -7.93
N GLY A 24 -4.17 -5.49 -9.24
CA GLY A 24 -5.18 -4.78 -10.02
C GLY A 24 -6.37 -5.68 -10.35
N THR A 25 -7.55 -5.07 -10.49
CA THR A 25 -8.78 -5.78 -10.84
C THR A 25 -9.35 -5.37 -12.19
N GLN A 26 -10.23 -6.21 -12.74
CA GLN A 26 -10.96 -5.95 -13.99
C GLN A 26 -11.88 -4.72 -13.95
N ASN A 27 -12.31 -4.30 -12.75
CA ASN A 27 -13.20 -3.15 -12.56
C ASN A 27 -12.49 -1.92 -11.97
N GLY A 28 -11.17 -1.84 -12.06
CA GLY A 28 -10.44 -0.61 -11.76
C GLY A 28 -10.10 -0.39 -10.29
N LYS A 29 -10.22 -1.43 -9.47
CA LYS A 29 -9.80 -1.42 -8.06
C LYS A 29 -8.36 -1.92 -7.96
N LEU A 30 -7.60 -1.32 -7.06
CA LEU A 30 -6.28 -1.79 -6.66
C LEU A 30 -6.35 -2.29 -5.22
N TYR A 31 -6.11 -3.59 -5.04
CA TYR A 31 -6.03 -4.22 -3.73
C TYR A 31 -4.60 -4.22 -3.24
N LYS A 32 -4.41 -3.94 -1.95
CA LYS A 32 -3.10 -4.05 -1.28
C LYS A 32 -3.15 -5.20 -0.27
N PHE A 33 -2.18 -6.08 -0.36
CA PHE A 33 -2.06 -7.25 0.48
C PHE A 33 -0.74 -7.25 1.25
N LEU A 34 -0.80 -7.46 2.56
CA LEU A 34 0.38 -7.79 3.36
C LEU A 34 0.65 -9.29 3.22
N ILE A 35 1.82 -9.65 2.74
CA ILE A 35 2.24 -11.06 2.62
C ILE A 35 2.77 -11.52 3.98
N GLU A 36 2.00 -12.34 4.68
CA GLU A 36 2.36 -12.83 6.01
C GLU A 36 3.33 -14.01 5.93
N ASN A 37 3.09 -14.92 4.98
CA ASN A 37 3.89 -16.12 4.78
C ASN A 37 3.62 -16.74 3.38
N LYS A 38 4.20 -17.91 3.13
CA LYS A 38 4.08 -18.62 1.83
C LYS A 38 2.65 -19.03 1.44
N ARG A 39 1.69 -18.96 2.35
CA ARG A 39 0.32 -19.48 2.18
C ARG A 39 -0.77 -18.45 2.52
N SER A 40 -0.40 -17.31 3.10
CA SER A 40 -1.36 -16.33 3.59
C SER A 40 -0.95 -14.91 3.22
N ALA A 41 -1.96 -14.13 2.84
CA ALA A 41 -1.87 -12.71 2.63
C ALA A 41 -3.17 -12.04 3.09
N GLU A 42 -3.06 -10.93 3.79
CA GLU A 42 -4.21 -10.16 4.30
C GLU A 42 -4.46 -8.94 3.41
N LYS A 43 -5.68 -8.80 2.87
CA LYS A 43 -6.10 -7.58 2.16
C LYS A 43 -6.34 -6.48 3.19
N TYR A 44 -5.46 -5.48 3.25
CA TYR A 44 -5.59 -4.39 4.22
C TYR A 44 -6.14 -3.09 3.61
N ALA A 45 -6.09 -2.94 2.28
CA ALA A 45 -6.62 -1.75 1.61
C ALA A 45 -7.21 -2.03 0.23
N THR A 46 -8.12 -1.17 -0.19
CA THR A 46 -8.70 -1.12 -1.53
C THR A 46 -8.76 0.33 -2.00
N GLU A 47 -8.15 0.60 -3.15
CA GLU A 47 -8.18 1.91 -3.80
C GLU A 47 -9.01 1.80 -5.08
N ILE A 48 -9.93 2.74 -5.31
CA ILE A 48 -10.70 2.81 -6.56
C ILE A 48 -10.01 3.81 -7.48
N LEU A 49 -9.38 3.32 -8.54
CA LEU A 49 -8.58 4.15 -9.45
C LEU A 49 -9.34 4.57 -10.71
N THR A 50 -10.30 3.75 -11.13
CA THR A 50 -11.13 3.99 -12.30
C THR A 50 -12.44 3.24 -12.19
N GLU A 51 -13.45 3.70 -12.93
CA GLU A 51 -14.74 3.03 -13.04
C GLU A 51 -14.77 2.25 -14.35
N ASN A 52 -15.08 0.95 -14.28
CA ASN A 52 -15.34 0.07 -15.43
C ASN A 52 -14.17 -0.18 -16.39
N GLU A 53 -12.94 0.18 -16.03
CA GLU A 53 -11.74 -0.16 -16.79
C GLU A 53 -10.85 -1.13 -16.00
N PRO A 54 -10.27 -2.16 -16.64
CA PRO A 54 -9.33 -3.04 -15.98
C PRO A 54 -8.03 -2.31 -15.68
N ILE A 55 -7.38 -2.68 -14.58
CA ILE A 55 -5.97 -2.37 -14.39
C ILE A 55 -5.14 -3.33 -15.25
N LEU A 56 -4.27 -2.80 -16.10
CA LEU A 56 -3.41 -3.58 -16.99
C LEU A 56 -2.26 -4.25 -16.22
N ALA A 57 -1.66 -5.26 -16.85
CA ALA A 57 -0.58 -6.06 -16.27
C ALA A 57 0.63 -5.22 -15.85
N ASP A 58 0.92 -4.18 -16.62
CA ASP A 58 2.06 -3.29 -16.40
C ASP A 58 1.78 -2.35 -15.22
N MET A 59 2.53 -2.57 -14.15
CA MET A 59 2.49 -1.78 -12.93
C MET A 59 3.92 -1.69 -12.38
N GLU A 60 4.38 -0.47 -12.12
CA GLU A 60 5.78 -0.23 -11.77
C GLU A 60 5.92 0.77 -10.63
N PHE A 61 6.82 0.50 -9.70
CA PHE A 61 7.13 1.44 -8.62
C PHE A 61 8.06 2.54 -9.10
N SER A 62 7.91 3.74 -8.56
CA SER A 62 8.94 4.77 -8.69
C SER A 62 10.26 4.26 -8.11
N GLY A 63 11.39 4.79 -8.59
CA GLY A 63 12.71 4.34 -8.11
C GLY A 63 12.96 4.53 -6.61
N ASP A 64 12.16 5.39 -5.95
CA ASP A 64 12.16 5.59 -4.50
C ASP A 64 11.10 4.77 -3.75
N GLY A 65 10.32 3.91 -4.42
CA GLY A 65 9.28 3.08 -3.80
C GLY A 65 8.05 3.83 -3.27
N LYS A 66 8.00 5.16 -3.40
CA LYS A 66 6.92 6.00 -2.81
C LYS A 66 5.64 6.04 -3.63
N HIS A 67 5.72 5.67 -4.90
CA HIS A 67 4.58 5.65 -5.80
C HIS A 67 4.57 4.37 -6.62
N VAL A 68 3.38 4.00 -7.07
CA VAL A 68 3.16 2.99 -8.09
C VAL A 68 2.46 3.63 -9.27
N PHE A 69 3.00 3.40 -10.46
CA PHE A 69 2.41 3.76 -11.73
C PHE A 69 1.53 2.61 -12.20
N VAL A 70 0.26 2.91 -12.41
CA VAL A 70 -0.77 1.93 -12.76
C VAL A 70 -1.33 2.30 -14.12
N LEU A 71 -1.29 1.34 -15.05
CA LEU A 71 -1.87 1.50 -16.38
C LEU A 71 -3.33 1.04 -16.41
N THR A 72 -4.17 1.82 -17.07
CA THR A 72 -5.50 1.40 -17.56
C THR A 72 -5.52 1.53 -19.09
N PRO A 73 -6.56 1.07 -19.80
CA PRO A 73 -6.68 1.27 -21.24
C PRO A 73 -6.58 2.73 -21.70
N SER A 74 -6.96 3.70 -20.85
CA SER A 74 -7.09 5.11 -21.23
C SER A 74 -6.14 6.06 -20.50
N LYS A 75 -5.50 5.66 -19.39
CA LYS A 75 -4.69 6.55 -18.54
C LYS A 75 -3.55 5.83 -17.83
N VAL A 76 -2.56 6.62 -17.46
CA VAL A 76 -1.51 6.25 -16.48
C VAL A 76 -1.79 6.99 -15.19
N ILE A 77 -1.86 6.25 -14.08
CA ILE A 77 -2.19 6.79 -12.76
C ILE A 77 -0.97 6.65 -11.86
N LYS A 78 -0.48 7.76 -11.32
CA LYS A 78 0.55 7.77 -10.27
C LYS A 78 -0.13 7.75 -8.91
N MET A 79 0.03 6.66 -8.17
CA MET A 79 -0.64 6.42 -6.89
C MET A 79 0.39 6.30 -5.75
N PRO A 80 0.26 7.03 -4.63
CA PRO A 80 1.20 6.93 -3.51
C PRO A 80 1.09 5.57 -2.80
N THR A 81 2.22 4.89 -2.53
CA THR A 81 2.19 3.55 -1.93
C THR A 81 1.49 3.54 -0.56
N SER A 82 1.58 4.64 0.19
CA SER A 82 0.84 4.87 1.42
C SER A 82 0.50 6.33 1.64
N ARG A 83 -0.40 6.61 2.60
CA ARG A 83 -0.82 7.97 2.98
C ARG A 83 -0.58 8.23 4.47
N CYS A 84 0.60 7.87 4.98
CA CYS A 84 0.86 7.87 6.43
C CYS A 84 0.62 9.22 7.10
N GLU A 85 0.96 10.32 6.43
CA GLU A 85 0.77 11.69 6.93
C GLU A 85 -0.71 12.05 7.14
N SER A 86 -1.63 11.34 6.48
CA SER A 86 -3.08 11.56 6.61
C SER A 86 -3.74 10.77 7.74
N LEU A 87 -3.02 9.79 8.34
CA LEU A 87 -3.63 8.81 9.26
C LEU A 87 -3.85 9.37 10.67
N SER A 88 -2.87 10.05 11.28
CA SER A 88 -3.06 10.66 12.60
C SER A 88 -1.85 11.46 13.09
N THR A 89 -2.09 12.45 13.95
CA THR A 89 -1.09 13.07 14.85
C THR A 89 -0.96 12.35 16.19
N GLN A 90 -1.70 11.25 16.39
CA GLN A 90 -1.68 10.44 17.61
C GLN A 90 -1.14 9.04 17.30
N CYS A 91 -0.34 8.50 18.22
CA CYS A 91 0.31 7.19 18.07
C CYS A 91 -0.71 6.08 17.81
N ASP A 92 -1.74 5.97 18.65
CA ASP A 92 -2.73 4.89 18.55
C ASP A 92 -3.48 4.90 17.21
N GLY A 93 -3.78 6.09 16.69
CA GLY A 93 -4.40 6.25 15.37
C GLY A 93 -3.48 5.80 14.23
N CYS A 94 -2.19 6.11 14.32
CA CYS A 94 -1.20 5.63 13.35
C CYS A 94 -1.07 4.11 13.36
N LEU A 95 -0.94 3.51 14.55
CA LEU A 95 -0.74 2.06 14.70
C LEU A 95 -1.99 1.26 14.33
N SER A 96 -3.19 1.83 14.52
CA SER A 96 -4.46 1.20 14.14
C SER A 96 -4.66 1.05 12.64
N SER A 97 -3.89 1.79 11.82
CA SER A 97 -4.03 1.73 10.35
C SER A 97 -3.63 0.39 9.75
N ARG A 98 -2.71 -0.33 10.40
CA ARG A 98 -2.13 -1.59 9.92
C ARG A 98 -1.61 -1.53 8.47
N ASP A 99 -1.31 -0.34 7.96
CA ASP A 99 -0.65 -0.16 6.67
C ASP A 99 0.84 -0.46 6.85
N PRO A 100 1.41 -1.50 6.22
CA PRO A 100 2.81 -1.93 6.42
C PRO A 100 3.84 -0.86 6.07
N TYR A 101 3.45 0.18 5.33
CA TYR A 101 4.30 1.32 5.07
C TYR A 101 4.34 2.32 6.22
N CYS A 102 3.33 2.35 7.09
CA CYS A 102 3.07 3.41 8.06
C CYS A 102 3.35 2.98 9.49
N GLY A 103 4.04 3.84 10.22
CA GLY A 103 4.32 3.60 11.63
C GLY A 103 4.68 4.86 12.38
N TRP A 104 4.53 4.79 13.70
CA TRP A 104 4.76 5.91 14.59
C TRP A 104 6.25 6.13 14.81
N CYS A 105 6.75 7.31 14.44
CA CYS A 105 8.14 7.69 14.67
C CYS A 105 8.24 8.52 15.95
N VAL A 106 8.84 7.97 17.00
CA VAL A 106 8.95 8.65 18.32
C VAL A 106 9.74 9.94 18.24
N SER A 107 10.83 9.98 17.47
CA SER A 107 11.67 11.18 17.35
C SER A 107 10.94 12.33 16.66
N ASN A 108 10.01 12.01 15.76
CA ASN A 108 9.32 13.03 14.99
C ASN A 108 7.90 13.29 15.50
N ASN A 109 7.42 12.48 16.45
CA ASN A 109 6.08 12.55 17.04
C ASN A 109 4.95 12.59 15.98
N HIS A 110 5.08 11.79 14.92
CA HIS A 110 4.07 11.66 13.87
C HIS A 110 4.14 10.31 13.17
N CYS A 111 3.08 9.99 12.42
CA CYS A 111 3.00 8.82 11.56
C CYS A 111 3.85 9.03 10.31
N THR A 112 4.80 8.12 10.05
CA THR A 112 5.76 8.24 8.94
C THR A 112 5.87 6.95 8.17
N GLN A 113 6.35 7.06 6.93
CA GLN A 113 6.81 5.91 6.18
C GLN A 113 8.08 5.30 6.80
N GLU A 114 8.19 3.96 6.79
CA GLU A 114 9.38 3.24 7.29
C GLU A 114 10.68 3.71 6.60
N GLU A 115 10.61 4.06 5.32
CA GLU A 115 11.77 4.55 4.57
C GLU A 115 12.20 5.98 4.95
N SER A 116 11.27 6.76 5.52
CA SER A 116 11.52 8.17 5.88
C SER A 116 12.07 8.32 7.31
N THR A 117 12.06 7.27 8.13
CA THR A 117 12.67 7.31 9.46
C THR A 117 14.18 7.15 9.42
N ARG A 118 14.89 7.90 10.27
CA ARG A 118 16.34 7.78 10.47
C ARG A 118 16.71 6.54 11.29
N SER A 119 15.78 6.00 12.08
CA SER A 119 16.01 4.86 12.96
C SER A 119 14.77 3.97 13.05
N VAL A 120 14.92 2.73 12.61
CA VAL A 120 13.88 1.69 12.73
C VAL A 120 13.59 1.31 14.18
N ARG A 121 14.55 1.48 15.10
CA ARG A 121 14.35 1.17 16.54
C ARG A 121 13.34 2.09 17.24
N GLY A 122 13.05 3.26 16.67
CA GLY A 122 12.05 4.20 17.19
C GLY A 122 10.82 4.34 16.31
N TRP A 123 10.62 3.37 15.41
CA TRP A 123 9.48 3.30 14.49
C TRP A 123 8.65 2.08 14.82
N PHE A 124 7.37 2.29 15.09
CA PHE A 124 6.45 1.24 15.54
C PHE A 124 5.36 1.04 14.50
N PHE A 125 5.11 -0.20 14.14
CA PHE A 125 4.02 -0.62 13.26
C PHE A 125 3.09 -1.55 14.03
N GLY A 126 1.78 -1.30 13.89
CA GLY A 126 0.76 -2.10 14.56
C GLY A 126 0.78 -1.94 16.10
N LEU A 127 -0.24 -2.51 16.72
CA LEU A 127 -0.29 -2.78 18.16
C LEU A 127 -0.13 -4.29 18.38
#